data_AF-A0A4Q1KUE2-F1
#
_entry.id   AF-A0A4Q1KUE2-F1
#
_cell.length_a   1.000
_cell.length_b   1.000
_cell.length_c   1.000
_cell.angle_alpha   90.00
_cell.angle_beta   90.00
_cell.angle_gamma   90.00
#
_symmetry.space_group_name_H-M   'P 1'
#
loop_
_entity.id
_entity.type
_entity.pdbx_description
1 polymer ?
#
loop_
_entity_poly.entity_id
_entity_poly.type
_entity_poly.pdbx_seq_one_letter_code
_entity_poly.pdbx_strand_id
1 'polypeptide(L)'
;MSESLRVDTVRMETAGSSLQAAASQLPWTVPDSAGGCGSQAVENAVQEFAMRMALELRGASEEIEALGRHAGEAARAVEEADRALAQAAP
;
A
#
# COMPACT_ATOMS: atom_id res chain seq x y z
N MET A 1 11.14 11.77 24.69
CA MET A 1 9.83 11.70 24.01
C MET A 1 8.65 11.90 24.96
N SER A 2 7.58 12.56 24.51
CA SER A 2 6.28 12.51 25.21
C SER A 2 5.57 11.18 24.95
N GLU A 3 4.71 10.74 25.87
CA GLU A 3 3.98 9.47 25.72
C GLU A 3 3.05 9.45 24.49
N SER A 4 2.44 10.60 24.18
CA SER A 4 1.63 10.77 22.97
C SER A 4 2.43 10.54 21.69
N LEU A 5 3.62 11.15 21.57
CA LEU A 5 4.45 11.04 20.36
C LEU A 5 4.93 9.60 20.13
N ARG A 6 5.22 8.88 21.22
CA ARG A 6 5.57 7.46 21.15
C ARG A 6 4.41 6.61 20.64
N VAL A 7 3.20 6.83 21.15
CA VAL A 7 1.99 6.12 20.72
C VAL A 7 1.69 6.39 19.25
N ASP A 8 1.83 7.64 18.79
CA ASP A 8 1.57 8.01 17.41
C ASP A 8 2.62 7.41 16.45
N THR A 9 3.88 7.35 16.86
CA THR A 9 4.97 6.70 16.09
C THR A 9 4.67 5.20 15.89
N VAL A 10 4.31 4.48 16.96
CA VAL A 10 3.94 3.05 16.87
C VAL A 10 2.71 2.83 15.98
N ARG A 11 1.72 3.74 16.05
CA ARG A 11 0.54 3.69 15.17
C ARG A 11 0.91 3.89 13.71
N MET A 12 1.82 4.81 13.40
CA MET A 12 2.30 5.05 12.04
C MET A 12 3.02 3.82 11.47
N GLU A 13 3.89 3.17 12.24
CA GLU A 13 4.56 1.93 11.80
C GLU A 13 3.57 0.78 11.55
N THR A 14 2.59 0.63 12.46
CA THR A 14 1.55 -0.38 12.34
C THR A 14 0.68 -0.13 11.12
N ALA A 15 0.29 1.12 10.87
CA ALA A 15 -0.47 1.51 9.69
C ALA A 15 0.32 1.28 8.42
N GLY A 16 1.60 1.66 8.38
CA GLY A 16 2.47 1.44 7.23
C GLY A 16 2.64 -0.03 6.88
N SER A 17 2.86 -0.87 7.89
CA SER A 17 2.95 -2.33 7.74
C SER A 17 1.64 -2.94 7.24
N SER A 18 0.50 -2.44 7.76
CA SER A 18 -0.83 -2.89 7.34
C SER A 18 -1.14 -2.53 5.89
N LEU A 19 -0.73 -1.33 5.45
CA LEU A 19 -0.87 -0.89 4.06
C LEU A 19 -0.02 -1.74 3.11
N GLN A 20 1.24 -2.00 3.44
CA GLN A 20 2.10 -2.87 2.62
C GLN A 20 1.54 -4.29 2.51
N ALA A 21 1.03 -4.86 3.63
CA ALA A 21 0.38 -6.16 3.64
C ALA A 21 -0.89 -6.18 2.78
N ALA A 22 -1.70 -5.12 2.83
CA ALA A 22 -2.90 -4.99 2.00
C ALA A 22 -2.57 -4.88 0.51
N ALA A 23 -1.56 -4.08 0.15
CA ALA A 23 -1.10 -3.92 -1.23
C ALA A 23 -0.72 -5.27 -1.86
N SER A 24 0.00 -6.12 -1.10
CA SER A 24 0.44 -7.45 -1.56
C SER A 24 -0.70 -8.45 -1.81
N GLN A 25 -1.89 -8.19 -1.28
CA GLN A 25 -3.06 -9.08 -1.37
C GLN A 25 -4.06 -8.64 -2.45
N LEU A 26 -3.86 -7.47 -3.07
CA LEU A 26 -4.77 -6.97 -4.09
C LEU A 26 -4.73 -7.88 -5.33
N PRO A 27 -5.88 -8.47 -5.74
CA PRO A 27 -5.94 -9.31 -6.92
C PRO A 27 -5.99 -8.44 -8.18
N TRP A 28 -4.85 -8.26 -8.84
CA TRP A 28 -4.75 -7.56 -10.12
C TRP A 28 -4.60 -8.53 -11.31
N THR A 29 -4.77 -9.84 -11.11
CA THR A 29 -4.71 -10.81 -12.21
C THR A 29 -5.98 -10.78 -13.03
N VAL A 30 -5.84 -10.71 -14.35
CA VAL A 30 -6.97 -10.82 -15.29
C VAL A 30 -7.52 -12.25 -15.24
N PRO A 31 -8.81 -12.46 -14.95
CA PRO A 31 -9.40 -13.79 -15.00
C PRO A 31 -9.36 -14.35 -16.42
N ASP A 32 -8.90 -15.59 -16.58
CA ASP A 32 -8.78 -16.27 -17.87
C ASP A 32 -10.15 -16.68 -18.46
N SER A 33 -11.23 -16.54 -17.69
CA SER A 33 -12.53 -17.16 -17.96
C SER A 33 -13.57 -16.24 -18.62
N ALA A 34 -13.15 -15.29 -19.46
CA ALA A 34 -14.11 -14.45 -20.22
C ALA A 34 -14.75 -15.19 -21.42
N GLY A 35 -14.38 -16.45 -21.69
CA GLY A 35 -14.95 -17.25 -22.77
C GLY A 35 -16.23 -17.98 -22.36
N GLY A 36 -17.22 -18.02 -23.24
CA GLY A 36 -18.41 -18.87 -23.06
C GLY A 36 -19.75 -18.26 -23.45
N CYS A 37 -19.79 -16.99 -23.88
CA CYS A 37 -21.02 -16.38 -24.38
C CYS A 37 -21.23 -16.61 -25.89
N GLY A 38 -20.19 -17.09 -26.60
CA GLY A 38 -20.24 -17.40 -28.03
C GLY A 38 -20.13 -16.17 -28.95
N SER A 39 -20.02 -14.97 -28.37
CA SER A 39 -19.83 -13.72 -29.10
C SER A 39 -18.42 -13.17 -28.87
N GLN A 40 -17.57 -13.29 -29.89
CA GLN A 40 -16.19 -12.83 -29.83
C GLN A 40 -16.05 -11.34 -29.50
N ALA A 41 -17.02 -10.51 -29.94
CA ALA A 41 -17.03 -9.09 -29.62
C ALA A 41 -17.24 -8.82 -28.12
N VAL A 42 -18.10 -9.60 -27.47
CA VAL A 42 -18.36 -9.49 -26.03
C VAL A 42 -17.16 -10.00 -25.24
N GLU A 43 -16.59 -11.14 -25.65
CA GLU A 43 -15.42 -11.73 -24.99
C GLU A 43 -14.21 -10.77 -25.04
N ASN A 44 -13.96 -10.14 -26.20
CA ASN A 44 -12.92 -9.12 -26.34
C ASN A 44 -13.18 -7.89 -25.45
N ALA A 45 -14.42 -7.39 -25.39
CA ALA A 45 -14.76 -6.23 -24.57
C ALA A 45 -14.58 -6.52 -23.06
N VAL A 46 -14.95 -7.72 -22.61
CA VAL A 46 -14.74 -8.16 -21.22
C VAL A 46 -13.25 -8.27 -20.92
N GLN A 47 -12.45 -8.80 -21.83
CA GLN A 47 -11.01 -8.93 -21.66
C GLN A 47 -10.31 -7.55 -21.60
N GLU A 48 -10.69 -6.62 -22.48
CA GLU A 48 -10.18 -5.24 -22.43
C GLU A 48 -10.53 -4.54 -21.12
N PHE A 49 -11.78 -4.70 -20.65
CA PHE A 49 -12.21 -4.15 -19.37
C PHE A 49 -11.42 -4.74 -18.20
N ALA A 50 -11.30 -6.07 -18.14
CA ALA A 50 -10.56 -6.76 -17.10
C ALA A 50 -9.07 -6.35 -17.08
N MET A 51 -8.46 -6.16 -18.25
CA MET A 51 -7.08 -5.68 -18.36
C MET A 51 -6.91 -4.24 -17.87
N ARG A 52 -7.86 -3.34 -18.17
CA ARG A 52 -7.84 -1.97 -17.63
C ARG A 52 -7.97 -1.97 -16.11
N MET A 53 -8.93 -2.72 -15.58
CA MET A 53 -9.12 -2.85 -14.14
C MET A 53 -7.88 -3.43 -13.44
N ALA A 54 -7.24 -4.43 -14.03
CA ALA A 54 -5.98 -4.99 -13.52
C ALA A 54 -4.87 -3.94 -13.42
N LEU A 55 -4.71 -3.10 -14.45
CA LEU A 55 -3.73 -2.01 -14.44
C LEU A 55 -4.04 -0.96 -13.38
N GLU A 56 -5.31 -0.55 -13.25
CA GLU A 56 -5.74 0.40 -12.21
C GLU A 56 -5.51 -0.14 -10.80
N LEU A 57 -5.88 -1.41 -10.55
CA LEU A 57 -5.67 -2.07 -9.26
C LEU A 57 -4.19 -2.22 -8.92
N ARG A 58 -3.35 -2.50 -9.93
CA ARG A 58 -1.90 -2.54 -9.75
C ARG A 58 -1.35 -1.16 -9.39
N GLY A 59 -1.76 -0.10 -10.09
CA GLY A 59 -1.34 1.27 -9.77
C GLY A 59 -1.72 1.66 -8.35
N ALA A 60 -2.95 1.37 -7.93
CA ALA A 60 -3.40 1.59 -6.56
C ALA A 60 -2.58 0.78 -5.53
N SER A 61 -2.24 -0.47 -5.84
CA SER A 61 -1.38 -1.30 -4.99
C SER A 61 0.01 -0.68 -4.80
N GLU A 62 0.62 -0.20 -5.88
CA GLU A 62 1.94 0.47 -5.85
C GLU A 62 1.88 1.78 -5.02
N GLU A 63 0.81 2.56 -5.14
CA GLU A 63 0.59 3.78 -4.33
C GLU A 63 0.42 3.47 -2.83
N ILE A 64 -0.36 2.43 -2.50
CA ILE A 64 -0.57 1.98 -1.12
C ILE A 64 0.75 1.50 -0.51
N GLU A 65 1.55 0.74 -1.26
CA GLU A 65 2.87 0.29 -0.82
C GLU A 65 3.80 1.49 -0.56
N ALA A 66 3.83 2.46 -1.46
CA ALA A 66 4.63 3.68 -1.30
C ALA A 66 4.21 4.48 -0.06
N LEU A 67 2.90 4.64 0.18
CA LEU A 67 2.38 5.28 1.38
C LEU A 67 2.81 4.54 2.65
N GLY A 68 2.77 3.20 2.63
CA GLY A 68 3.21 2.38 3.74
C GLY A 68 4.71 2.54 4.03
N ARG A 69 5.55 2.65 3.01
CA ARG A 69 7.00 2.95 3.16
C ARG A 69 7.22 4.33 3.77
N HIS A 70 6.57 5.37 3.25
CA HIS A 70 6.69 6.73 3.77
C HIS A 70 6.27 6.82 5.25
N ALA A 71 5.22 6.11 5.66
CA ALA A 71 4.80 6.07 7.05
C ALA A 71 5.88 5.46 7.96
N GLY A 72 6.54 4.39 7.52
CA GLY A 72 7.65 3.76 8.25
C GLY A 72 8.91 4.64 8.31
N GLU A 73 9.25 5.31 7.21
CA GLU A 73 10.37 6.27 7.18
C GLU A 73 10.14 7.46 8.11
N ALA A 74 8.93 8.02 8.10
CA ALA A 74 8.55 9.10 8.98
C ALA A 74 8.61 8.69 10.47
N ALA A 75 8.14 7.49 10.81
CA ALA A 75 8.23 6.97 12.16
C ALA A 75 9.70 6.84 12.63
N ARG A 76 10.58 6.27 11.79
CA ARG A 76 12.01 6.17 12.08
C ARG A 76 12.69 7.52 12.27
N ALA A 77 12.34 8.50 11.43
CA ALA A 77 12.88 9.86 11.55
C ALA A 77 12.50 10.51 12.88
N VAL A 78 11.27 10.28 13.36
CA VAL A 78 10.82 10.75 14.69
C VAL A 78 11.60 10.08 15.82
N GLU A 79 11.83 8.75 15.74
CA GLU A 79 12.63 8.04 16.75
C GLU A 79 14.10 8.50 16.78
N GLU A 80 14.69 8.74 15.62
CA GLU A 80 16.07 9.22 15.50
C GLU A 80 16.23 10.63 16.05
N ALA A 81 15.27 11.52 15.74
CA ALA A 81 15.22 12.86 16.29
C ALA A 81 15.07 12.84 17.83
N ASP A 82 14.22 11.98 18.38
CA ASP A 82 14.08 11.84 19.83
C ASP A 82 15.36 11.33 20.50
N ARG A 83 16.03 10.35 19.87
CA ARG A 83 17.32 9.83 20.36
C ARG A 83 18.40 10.91 20.36
N ALA A 84 18.48 11.72 19.31
CA ALA A 84 19.42 12.82 19.21
C ALA A 84 19.16 13.89 20.29
N LEU A 85 17.88 14.23 20.53
CA LEU A 85 17.50 15.15 21.60
C LEU A 85 17.86 14.62 22.99
N ALA A 86 17.64 13.33 23.25
CA ALA A 86 17.98 12.72 24.54
C ALA A 86 19.50 12.72 24.81
N GLN A 87 20.33 12.63 23.77
CA GLN A 87 21.80 12.69 23.88
C GLN A 87 22.33 14.12 24.02
N ALA A 88 21.58 15.12 23.53
CA ALA A 88 21.94 16.53 23.60
C ALA A 88 21.45 17.22 24.89
N ALA A 89 20.53 16.59 25.63
CA ALA A 89 20.06 17.09 26.91
C ALA A 89 21.16 16.88 27.99
N PRO A 90 21.58 17.93 28.71
CA PRO A 90 22.63 17.88 29.73
C PRO A 90 22.24 17.12 31.01
#